data_AF-A0A558DCR5-F1
#
_entry.id   AF-A0A558DCR5-F1
#
_cell.length_a   1.000
_cell.length_b   1.000
_cell.length_c   1.000
_cell.angle_alpha   90.00
_cell.angle_beta   90.00
_cell.angle_gamma   90.00
#
_symmetry.space_group_name_H-M   'P 1'
#
loop_
_entity.id
_entity.type
_entity.pdbx_description
1 polymer ?
#
loop_
_entity_poly.entity_id
_entity_poly.type
_entity_poly.pdbx_seq_one_letter_code
_entity_poly.pdbx_strand_id
1 'polypeptide(L)'
;MLNNSGLMMRITMKQLLLLVLLILPMHANSSGEIGIPAKGGFPEYLFLEKVDEAEAKSTAEMITKAIALGRLVIFAQMGKLTDPELGDKGFTGAVFLSQWESSLEAEFMGASPAQQRIIDKLLWAGKLSIDNNQDRLNVKGVKWKHFLPAKWARETGLMFNSRTGIVTKQPSVNYRHPSNAPDAKEIEVLTELIKAGKDAKPVGEYAMMGKQKVYRYFDPIYLMPPCLACHGKPKGELDMLGFQKDGFEDGDLIGVISVAVPVKE
;
A
#
# COMPACT_ATOMS: atom_id res chain seq x y z
N MET A 1 4.13 -57.20 -56.13
CA MET A 1 3.03 -56.23 -56.34
C MET A 1 3.67 -54.85 -56.46
N LEU A 2 3.58 -54.28 -57.65
CA LEU A 2 4.12 -53.00 -58.06
C LEU A 2 3.19 -51.87 -57.64
N ASN A 3 3.75 -50.74 -57.19
CA ASN A 3 3.34 -49.40 -57.63
C ASN A 3 4.42 -48.41 -57.17
N ASN A 4 5.17 -47.82 -58.12
CA ASN A 4 4.93 -46.50 -58.72
C ASN A 4 5.32 -45.38 -57.74
N SER A 5 6.11 -44.36 -58.10
CA SER A 5 6.42 -43.73 -59.39
C SER A 5 7.44 -42.63 -59.04
N GLY A 6 8.48 -42.35 -59.81
CA GLY A 6 8.37 -41.64 -61.08
C GLY A 6 9.15 -40.31 -60.96
N LEU A 7 10.36 -40.33 -61.50
CA LEU A 7 11.36 -39.27 -61.58
C LEU A 7 10.94 -38.14 -62.53
N MET A 8 11.59 -36.98 -62.33
CA MET A 8 11.78 -35.85 -63.25
C MET A 8 10.84 -34.65 -63.07
N MET A 9 11.42 -33.56 -62.57
CA MET A 9 10.93 -32.22 -62.86
C MET A 9 12.06 -31.41 -63.50
N ARG A 10 11.98 -31.24 -64.82
CA ARG A 10 12.73 -30.25 -65.59
C ARG A 10 12.04 -28.90 -65.43
N ILE A 11 12.85 -27.89 -65.19
CA ILE A 11 12.47 -26.48 -65.13
C ILE A 11 12.21 -25.99 -66.56
N THR A 12 11.07 -25.34 -66.80
CA THR A 12 10.86 -24.48 -67.98
C THR A 12 10.23 -23.16 -67.56
N MET A 13 10.91 -22.08 -67.94
CA MET A 13 10.55 -20.66 -67.79
C MET A 13 9.11 -20.37 -68.22
N LYS A 14 8.26 -19.96 -67.28
CA LYS A 14 7.16 -19.00 -67.47
C LYS A 14 6.40 -18.85 -66.15
N GLN A 15 6.85 -17.94 -65.30
CA GLN A 15 6.00 -17.17 -64.39
C GLN A 15 6.85 -16.09 -63.72
N LEU A 16 6.66 -14.87 -64.23
CA LEU A 16 7.14 -13.62 -63.67
C LEU A 16 6.43 -13.42 -62.32
N LEU A 17 6.98 -13.96 -61.22
CA LEU A 17 6.49 -13.63 -59.89
C LEU A 17 7.26 -12.40 -59.41
N LEU A 18 6.60 -11.26 -59.58
CA LEU A 18 6.93 -9.97 -59.02
C LEU A 18 7.21 -10.16 -57.52
N LEU A 19 8.48 -10.20 -57.11
CA LEU A 19 8.85 -10.18 -55.70
C LEU A 19 8.69 -8.72 -55.24
N VAL A 20 7.44 -8.30 -55.05
CA VAL A 20 7.14 -7.10 -54.27
C VAL A 20 7.54 -7.46 -52.85
N LEU A 21 8.76 -7.10 -52.46
CA LEU A 21 9.06 -6.91 -51.05
C LEU A 21 8.08 -5.83 -50.58
N LEU A 22 6.96 -6.27 -50.00
CA LEU A 22 6.19 -5.48 -49.06
C LEU A 22 7.12 -5.24 -47.87
N ILE A 23 7.98 -4.23 -48.01
CA ILE A 23 8.56 -3.55 -46.86
C ILE A 23 7.35 -2.89 -46.21
N LEU A 24 6.64 -3.63 -45.37
CA LEU A 24 5.74 -3.03 -44.41
C LEU A 24 6.59 -1.96 -43.71
N PRO A 25 6.19 -0.67 -43.71
CA PRO A 25 6.81 0.26 -42.81
C PRO A 25 6.60 -0.36 -41.44
N MET A 26 7.69 -0.83 -40.81
CA MET A 26 7.74 -0.99 -39.38
C MET A 26 7.44 0.41 -38.87
N HIS A 27 6.17 0.67 -38.59
CA HIS A 27 5.78 1.83 -37.82
C HIS A 27 6.60 1.67 -36.56
N ALA A 28 7.59 2.56 -36.41
CA ALA A 28 8.31 2.68 -35.16
C ALA A 28 7.21 2.91 -34.13
N ASN A 29 6.82 1.85 -33.42
CA ASN A 29 5.82 1.90 -32.38
C ASN A 29 6.30 3.00 -31.45
N SER A 30 5.50 4.04 -31.30
CA SER A 30 5.89 5.27 -30.61
C SER A 30 6.54 4.89 -29.29
N SER A 31 7.85 5.05 -29.21
CA SER A 31 8.62 4.86 -27.99
C SER A 31 8.33 6.05 -27.08
N GLY A 32 7.11 6.09 -26.55
CA GLY A 32 6.79 6.95 -25.43
C GLY A 32 7.69 6.58 -24.26
N GLU A 33 8.00 7.56 -23.42
CA GLU A 33 8.75 7.29 -22.19
C GLU A 33 8.03 6.21 -21.36
N ILE A 34 8.80 5.20 -20.95
CA ILE A 34 8.29 4.10 -20.14
C ILE A 34 7.99 4.64 -18.74
N GLY A 35 6.80 4.35 -18.22
CA GLY A 35 6.39 4.75 -16.87
C GLY A 35 5.60 6.06 -16.79
N ILE A 36 5.25 6.68 -17.93
CA ILE A 36 4.29 7.80 -17.93
C ILE A 36 2.86 7.26 -17.71
N PRO A 37 2.08 7.83 -16.77
CA PRO A 37 0.66 7.49 -16.62
C PRO A 37 -0.14 7.74 -17.92
N ALA A 38 -1.12 6.88 -18.19
CA ALA A 38 -2.03 7.09 -19.31
C ALA A 38 -2.77 8.44 -19.16
N LYS A 39 -2.93 9.16 -20.28
CA LYS A 39 -3.66 10.44 -20.30
C LYS A 39 -5.17 10.18 -20.34
N GLY A 40 -5.91 10.91 -19.51
CA GLY A 40 -7.37 10.82 -19.42
C GLY A 40 -7.86 9.61 -18.61
N GLY A 41 -9.16 9.63 -18.28
CA GLY A 41 -9.76 8.64 -17.40
C GLY A 41 -9.35 8.79 -15.93
N PHE A 42 -9.72 7.79 -15.13
CA PHE A 42 -9.36 7.69 -13.72
C PHE A 42 -8.92 6.26 -13.42
N PRO A 43 -8.08 6.03 -12.39
CA PRO A 43 -7.80 4.70 -11.90
C PRO A 43 -9.08 3.93 -11.57
N GLU A 44 -8.98 2.59 -11.55
CA GLU A 44 -10.07 1.66 -11.27
C GLU A 44 -10.54 1.74 -9.80
N TYR A 45 -11.21 2.84 -9.44
CA TYR A 45 -11.84 3.00 -8.14
C TYR A 45 -13.26 2.43 -8.17
N LEU A 46 -13.54 1.50 -7.26
CA LEU A 46 -14.89 1.02 -6.96
C LEU A 46 -15.16 1.14 -5.47
N PHE A 47 -15.93 2.16 -5.09
CA PHE A 47 -16.27 2.49 -3.71
C PHE A 47 -17.56 1.77 -3.28
N LEU A 48 -17.41 0.71 -2.49
CA LEU A 48 -18.50 -0.18 -2.07
C LEU A 48 -19.16 0.27 -0.76
N GLU A 49 -18.37 0.58 0.25
CA GLU A 49 -18.84 1.09 1.54
C GLU A 49 -18.84 2.61 1.53
N LYS A 50 -20.02 3.21 1.52
CA LYS A 50 -20.21 4.67 1.54
C LYS A 50 -20.90 5.10 2.84
N VAL A 51 -20.48 6.24 3.36
CA VAL A 51 -21.05 6.84 4.58
C VAL A 51 -21.81 8.13 4.26
N ASP A 52 -22.67 8.55 5.18
CA ASP A 52 -23.31 9.86 5.06
C ASP A 52 -22.25 10.97 5.22
N GLU A 53 -22.47 12.13 4.58
CA GLU A 53 -21.50 13.23 4.59
C GLU A 53 -21.17 13.68 6.03
N ALA A 54 -22.17 13.68 6.91
CA ALA A 54 -22.02 14.01 8.33
C ALA A 54 -21.09 13.04 9.10
N GLU A 55 -20.93 11.80 8.63
CA GLU A 55 -20.09 10.77 9.24
C GLU A 55 -18.72 10.63 8.57
N ALA A 56 -18.50 11.30 7.42
CA ALA A 56 -17.32 11.07 6.59
C ALA A 56 -16.00 11.38 7.34
N LYS A 57 -15.98 12.50 8.07
CA LYS A 57 -14.82 12.90 8.89
C LYS A 57 -14.54 11.92 10.02
N SER A 58 -15.55 11.64 10.86
CA SER A 58 -15.36 10.75 12.00
C SER A 58 -15.01 9.32 11.58
N THR A 59 -15.53 8.85 10.45
CA THR A 59 -15.16 7.56 9.87
C THR A 59 -13.69 7.53 9.45
N ALA A 60 -13.21 8.58 8.77
CA ALA A 60 -11.81 8.65 8.35
C ALA A 60 -10.86 8.73 9.56
N GLU A 61 -11.23 9.49 10.59
CA GLU A 61 -10.51 9.57 11.87
C GLU A 61 -10.42 8.20 12.56
N MET A 62 -11.54 7.48 12.66
CA MET A 62 -11.58 6.13 13.26
C MET A 62 -10.69 5.12 12.52
N ILE A 63 -10.75 5.09 11.18
CA ILE A 63 -9.91 4.20 10.36
C ILE A 63 -8.43 4.52 10.56
N THR A 64 -8.09 5.81 10.58
CA THR A 64 -6.71 6.26 10.72
C THR A 64 -6.15 5.90 12.09
N LYS A 65 -6.93 6.16 13.14
CA LYS A 65 -6.61 5.79 14.53
C LYS A 65 -6.46 4.27 14.69
N ALA A 66 -7.36 3.49 14.08
CA ALA A 66 -7.26 2.02 14.08
C ALA A 66 -5.93 1.56 13.48
N ILE A 67 -5.57 2.06 12.29
CA ILE A 67 -4.31 1.70 11.64
C ILE A 67 -3.11 2.11 12.49
N ALA A 68 -3.12 3.30 13.10
CA ALA A 68 -2.05 3.76 13.98
C ALA A 68 -1.87 2.82 15.19
N LEU A 69 -2.96 2.46 15.88
CA LEU A 69 -2.92 1.56 17.03
C LEU A 69 -2.51 0.13 16.64
N GLY A 70 -2.96 -0.38 15.50
CA GLY A 70 -2.55 -1.70 15.01
C GLY A 70 -1.04 -1.75 14.71
N ARG A 71 -0.47 -0.66 14.19
CA ARG A 71 0.99 -0.54 14.04
C ARG A 71 1.71 -0.61 15.38
N LEU A 72 1.17 -0.01 16.44
CA LEU A 72 1.74 -0.07 17.78
C LEU A 72 1.69 -1.49 18.38
N VAL A 73 0.61 -2.23 18.14
CA VAL A 73 0.54 -3.66 18.52
C VAL A 73 1.66 -4.46 17.85
N ILE A 74 1.90 -4.26 16.55
CA ILE A 74 3.04 -4.91 15.87
C ILE A 74 4.38 -4.46 16.45
N PHE A 75 4.57 -3.15 16.68
CA PHE A 75 5.79 -2.61 17.28
C PHE A 75 6.11 -3.25 18.63
N ALA A 76 5.11 -3.40 19.51
CA ALA A 76 5.27 -4.02 20.82
C ALA A 76 5.77 -5.47 20.74
N GLN A 77 5.56 -6.15 19.60
CA GLN A 77 5.97 -7.53 19.39
C GLN A 77 7.31 -7.66 18.65
N MET A 78 7.94 -6.56 18.21
CA MET A 78 9.14 -6.62 17.38
C MET A 78 10.30 -7.37 18.02
N GLY A 79 10.48 -7.27 19.35
CA GLY A 79 11.48 -8.08 20.06
C GLY A 79 11.28 -9.58 19.84
N LYS A 80 10.04 -10.07 20.01
CA LYS A 80 9.67 -11.47 19.81
C LYS A 80 9.73 -11.91 18.35
N LEU A 81 9.18 -11.09 17.46
CA LEU A 81 9.09 -11.39 16.02
C LEU A 81 10.47 -11.43 15.33
N THR A 82 11.43 -10.67 15.87
CA THR A 82 12.80 -10.60 15.34
C THR A 82 13.80 -11.49 16.08
N ASP A 83 13.38 -12.22 17.11
CA ASP A 83 14.24 -13.20 17.76
C ASP A 83 14.59 -14.36 16.78
N PRO A 84 15.86 -14.70 16.52
CA PRO A 84 16.20 -15.83 15.65
C PRO A 84 16.04 -17.21 16.33
N GLU A 85 16.02 -17.28 17.66
CA GLU A 85 16.04 -18.55 18.41
C GLU A 85 14.67 -19.24 18.45
N LEU A 86 13.58 -18.46 18.39
CA LEU A 86 12.22 -19.03 18.36
C LEU A 86 11.77 -19.30 16.92
N GLY A 87 11.23 -20.50 16.70
CA GLY A 87 10.46 -20.82 15.49
C GLY A 87 9.04 -20.30 15.64
N ASP A 88 8.21 -20.99 16.44
CA ASP A 88 6.86 -20.50 16.76
C ASP A 88 6.92 -19.26 17.66
N LYS A 89 6.38 -18.15 17.17
CA LYS A 89 6.28 -16.88 17.89
C LYS A 89 4.97 -16.75 18.67
N GLY A 90 4.00 -17.65 18.54
CA GLY A 90 2.70 -17.55 19.19
C GLY A 90 1.96 -16.24 18.92
N PHE A 91 2.33 -15.51 17.86
CA PHE A 91 1.73 -14.25 17.47
C PHE A 91 0.85 -14.48 16.24
N THR A 92 -0.24 -15.19 16.48
CA THR A 92 -1.24 -15.53 15.46
C THR A 92 -2.13 -14.33 15.16
N GLY A 93 -2.90 -14.38 14.06
CA GLY A 93 -3.85 -13.32 13.77
C GLY A 93 -4.92 -13.16 14.84
N ALA A 94 -5.29 -14.23 15.56
CA ALA A 94 -6.22 -14.15 16.69
C ALA A 94 -5.61 -13.39 17.88
N VAL A 95 -4.35 -13.66 18.21
CA VAL A 95 -3.63 -12.93 19.27
C VAL A 95 -3.47 -11.46 18.90
N PHE A 96 -3.10 -11.17 17.65
CA PHE A 96 -3.03 -9.80 17.15
C PHE A 96 -4.38 -9.09 17.23
N LEU A 97 -5.45 -9.72 16.72
CA LEU A 97 -6.77 -9.12 16.67
C LEU A 97 -7.26 -8.79 18.08
N SER A 98 -7.13 -9.72 19.03
CA SER A 98 -7.52 -9.48 20.42
C SER A 98 -6.78 -8.29 21.03
N GLN A 99 -5.46 -8.20 20.84
CA GLN A 99 -4.68 -7.05 21.33
C GLN A 99 -5.10 -5.74 20.65
N TRP A 100 -5.42 -5.79 19.36
CA TRP A 100 -5.84 -4.63 18.60
C TRP A 100 -7.24 -4.15 19.02
N GLU A 101 -8.22 -5.03 19.14
CA GLU A 101 -9.57 -4.72 19.62
C GLU A 101 -9.54 -4.08 21.01
N SER A 102 -8.75 -4.64 21.94
CA SER A 102 -8.58 -4.03 23.27
C SER A 102 -8.01 -2.61 23.22
N SER A 103 -7.19 -2.27 22.23
CA SER A 103 -6.68 -0.91 22.06
C SER A 103 -7.71 0.07 21.48
N LEU A 104 -8.81 -0.43 20.91
CA LEU A 104 -9.80 0.36 20.17
C LEU A 104 -11.10 0.58 20.95
N GLU A 105 -11.33 -0.16 22.03
CA GLU A 105 -12.59 -0.17 22.78
C GLU A 105 -13.06 1.24 23.14
N ALA A 106 -12.19 2.05 23.74
CA ALA A 106 -12.52 3.43 24.12
C ALA A 106 -12.76 4.35 22.92
N GLU A 107 -12.09 4.10 21.80
CA GLU A 107 -12.13 4.94 20.61
C GLU A 107 -13.45 4.76 19.84
N PHE A 108 -14.10 3.59 19.94
CA PHE A 108 -15.26 3.22 19.13
C PHE A 108 -16.58 3.07 19.88
N MET A 109 -16.65 3.48 21.15
CA MET A 109 -17.90 3.47 21.94
C MET A 109 -19.08 4.23 21.29
N GLY A 110 -18.79 5.19 20.42
CA GLY A 110 -19.78 5.99 19.69
C GLY A 110 -19.95 5.66 18.21
N ALA A 111 -19.36 4.55 17.73
CA ALA A 111 -19.42 4.20 16.32
C ALA A 111 -20.87 3.90 15.87
N SER A 112 -21.30 4.51 14.77
CA SER A 112 -22.58 4.19 14.17
C SER A 112 -22.58 2.76 13.59
N PRO A 113 -23.75 2.15 13.32
CA PRO A 113 -23.80 0.84 12.68
C PRO A 113 -23.06 0.78 11.34
N ALA A 114 -23.00 1.89 10.59
CA ALA A 114 -22.23 1.97 9.35
C ALA A 114 -20.73 1.97 9.62
N GLN A 115 -20.28 2.77 10.58
CA GLN A 115 -18.88 2.82 11.00
C GLN A 115 -18.41 1.47 11.54
N GLN A 116 -19.21 0.81 12.39
CA GLN A 116 -18.88 -0.50 12.93
C GLN A 116 -18.65 -1.53 11.82
N ARG A 117 -19.54 -1.60 10.81
CA ARG A 117 -19.35 -2.52 9.68
C ARG A 117 -18.06 -2.26 8.89
N ILE A 118 -17.67 -0.99 8.76
CA ILE A 118 -16.42 -0.61 8.09
C ILE A 118 -15.22 -1.04 8.95
N ILE A 119 -15.26 -0.76 10.25
CA ILE A 119 -14.21 -1.14 11.19
C ILE A 119 -14.06 -2.67 11.27
N ASP A 120 -15.15 -3.44 11.28
CA ASP A 120 -15.10 -4.91 11.28
C ASP A 120 -14.34 -5.45 10.06
N LYS A 121 -14.50 -4.80 8.90
CA LYS A 121 -13.76 -5.16 7.67
C LYS A 121 -12.28 -4.77 7.77
N LEU A 122 -11.96 -3.67 8.44
CA LEU A 122 -10.58 -3.27 8.71
C LEU A 122 -9.90 -4.24 9.69
N LEU A 123 -10.59 -4.64 10.76
CA LEU A 123 -10.15 -5.64 11.73
C LEU A 123 -9.91 -6.99 11.06
N TRP A 124 -10.85 -7.44 10.23
CA TRP A 124 -10.67 -8.64 9.41
C TRP A 124 -9.42 -8.56 8.53
N ALA A 125 -9.21 -7.43 7.84
CA ALA A 125 -8.06 -7.26 6.95
C ALA A 125 -6.74 -7.27 7.73
N GLY A 126 -6.70 -6.63 8.89
CA GLY A 126 -5.49 -6.61 9.73
C GLY A 126 -5.17 -7.98 10.34
N LYS A 127 -6.20 -8.74 10.75
CA LYS A 127 -6.04 -10.14 11.16
C LYS A 127 -5.49 -11.00 10.02
N LEU A 128 -6.10 -10.88 8.83
CA LEU A 128 -5.68 -11.66 7.66
C LEU A 128 -4.23 -11.37 7.25
N SER A 129 -3.76 -10.14 7.43
CA SER A 129 -2.35 -9.77 7.20
C SER A 129 -1.41 -10.61 8.05
N ILE A 130 -1.74 -10.82 9.32
CA ILE A 130 -0.95 -11.64 10.24
C ILE A 130 -1.07 -13.12 9.92
N ASP A 131 -2.27 -13.60 9.58
CA ASP A 131 -2.48 -14.99 9.19
C ASP A 131 -1.67 -15.35 7.93
N ASN A 132 -1.71 -14.50 6.91
CA ASN A 132 -0.97 -14.70 5.65
C ASN A 132 0.55 -14.62 5.81
N ASN A 133 1.05 -14.08 6.92
CA ASN A 133 2.48 -13.96 7.19
C ASN A 133 2.96 -14.95 8.26
N GLN A 134 2.16 -15.92 8.73
CA GLN A 134 2.59 -16.84 9.80
C GLN A 134 3.88 -17.59 9.44
N ASP A 135 3.99 -18.13 8.22
CA ASP A 135 5.21 -18.83 7.78
C ASP A 135 6.43 -17.90 7.82
N ARG A 136 6.27 -16.66 7.36
CA ARG A 136 7.30 -15.63 7.40
C ARG A 136 7.69 -15.29 8.83
N LEU A 137 6.72 -15.07 9.72
CA LEU A 137 6.93 -14.65 11.10
C LEU A 137 7.62 -15.73 11.94
N ASN A 138 7.39 -17.01 11.61
CA ASN A 138 7.87 -18.16 12.36
C ASN A 138 9.15 -18.80 11.80
N VAL A 139 9.82 -18.19 10.82
CA VAL A 139 11.11 -18.68 10.32
C VAL A 139 12.16 -18.62 11.44
N LYS A 140 12.61 -19.78 11.92
CA LYS A 140 13.71 -19.92 12.89
C LYS A 140 15.05 -19.59 12.22
N GLY A 141 15.98 -19.04 13.00
CA GLY A 141 17.34 -18.68 12.56
C GLY A 141 17.41 -17.37 11.76
N VAL A 142 16.27 -16.76 11.44
CA VAL A 142 16.21 -15.50 10.68
C VAL A 142 15.70 -14.38 11.58
N LYS A 143 16.58 -13.43 11.92
CA LYS A 143 16.21 -12.24 12.68
C LYS A 143 15.29 -11.31 11.89
N TRP A 144 15.70 -10.92 10.69
CA TRP A 144 14.96 -9.97 9.86
C TRP A 144 14.10 -10.67 8.80
N LYS A 145 12.79 -10.55 8.96
CA LYS A 145 11.79 -11.23 8.13
C LYS A 145 11.04 -10.27 7.18
N HIS A 146 11.53 -9.03 7.07
CA HIS A 146 10.91 -7.94 6.32
C HIS A 146 9.42 -7.71 6.68
N PHE A 147 9.05 -7.93 7.95
CA PHE A 147 7.72 -7.68 8.48
C PHE A 147 7.75 -6.58 9.54
N LEU A 148 7.59 -5.33 9.08
CA LEU A 148 7.53 -4.14 9.93
C LEU A 148 6.10 -3.58 9.96
N PRO A 149 5.75 -2.73 10.94
CA PRO A 149 4.42 -2.14 11.05
C PRO A 149 3.92 -1.45 9.76
N ALA A 150 4.83 -0.81 9.02
CA ALA A 150 4.48 -0.19 7.73
C ALA A 150 4.06 -1.22 6.66
N LYS A 151 4.67 -2.42 6.64
CA LYS A 151 4.23 -3.52 5.76
C LYS A 151 2.87 -4.04 6.19
N TRP A 152 2.66 -4.28 7.49
CA TRP A 152 1.36 -4.73 8.00
C TRP A 152 0.26 -3.75 7.57
N ALA A 153 0.43 -2.45 7.84
CA ALA A 153 -0.57 -1.44 7.52
C ALA A 153 -0.82 -1.33 6.00
N ARG A 154 0.20 -1.53 5.15
CA ARG A 154 0.03 -1.59 3.69
C ARG A 154 -0.82 -2.80 3.27
N GLU A 155 -0.50 -3.99 3.77
CA GLU A 155 -1.24 -5.21 3.43
C GLU A 155 -2.68 -5.14 3.92
N THR A 156 -2.88 -4.69 5.16
CA THR A 156 -4.19 -4.39 5.75
C THR A 156 -4.97 -3.44 4.85
N GLY A 157 -4.36 -2.33 4.42
CA GLY A 157 -4.99 -1.33 3.56
C GLY A 157 -5.42 -1.89 2.20
N LEU A 158 -4.59 -2.72 1.56
CA LEU A 158 -4.92 -3.35 0.29
C LEU A 158 -6.10 -4.32 0.41
N MET A 159 -6.09 -5.18 1.45
CA MET A 159 -7.19 -6.13 1.67
C MET A 159 -8.48 -5.42 2.11
N PHE A 160 -8.36 -4.38 2.93
CA PHE A 160 -9.49 -3.55 3.32
C PHE A 160 -10.11 -2.86 2.10
N ASN A 161 -9.28 -2.23 1.26
CA ASN A 161 -9.71 -1.62 0.00
C ASN A 161 -10.44 -2.61 -0.90
N SER A 162 -9.96 -3.84 -1.01
CA SER A 162 -10.63 -4.87 -1.85
C SER A 162 -12.06 -5.19 -1.43
N ARG A 163 -12.45 -4.93 -0.18
CA ARG A 163 -13.80 -5.21 0.37
C ARG A 163 -14.68 -4.00 0.57
N THR A 164 -14.11 -2.80 0.57
CA THR A 164 -14.82 -1.56 0.90
C THR A 164 -14.69 -0.50 -0.19
N GLY A 165 -13.64 -0.57 -1.01
CA GLY A 165 -13.22 0.50 -1.89
C GLY A 165 -12.61 1.70 -1.16
N ILE A 166 -12.62 1.74 0.18
CA ILE A 166 -11.95 2.79 0.96
C ILE A 166 -10.45 2.67 0.74
N VAL A 167 -9.80 3.77 0.38
CA VAL A 167 -8.36 3.77 0.10
C VAL A 167 -7.62 4.21 1.36
N THR A 168 -6.63 3.43 1.77
CA THR A 168 -5.71 3.79 2.86
C THR A 168 -4.27 3.67 2.38
N LYS A 169 -3.43 4.66 2.68
CA LYS A 169 -2.03 4.70 2.24
C LYS A 169 -1.15 5.32 3.32
N GLN A 170 0.14 5.07 3.23
CA GLN A 170 1.14 5.63 4.16
C GLN A 170 2.21 6.40 3.37
N PRO A 171 1.85 7.50 2.68
CA PRO A 171 2.85 8.32 2.00
C PRO A 171 3.85 8.91 3.01
N SER A 172 5.10 9.02 2.58
CA SER A 172 6.21 9.45 3.45
C SER A 172 7.18 10.33 2.70
N VAL A 173 7.97 11.11 3.45
CA VAL A 173 9.01 11.98 2.91
C VAL A 173 10.01 11.19 2.07
N ASN A 174 10.51 10.08 2.63
CA ASN A 174 11.40 9.15 1.94
C ASN A 174 10.75 7.76 1.94
N TYR A 175 9.94 7.47 0.91
CA TYR A 175 9.24 6.19 0.82
C TYR A 175 10.18 5.06 0.46
N ARG A 176 10.07 3.94 1.19
CA ARG A 176 10.87 2.72 0.96
C ARG A 176 10.16 1.69 0.08
N HIS A 177 8.84 1.83 -0.05
CA HIS A 177 8.02 0.96 -0.88
C HIS A 177 7.29 1.80 -1.94
N PRO A 178 7.33 1.44 -3.23
CA PRO A 178 6.73 2.24 -4.31
C PRO A 178 5.23 2.53 -4.14
N SER A 179 4.47 1.62 -3.52
CA SER A 179 3.04 1.86 -3.24
C SER A 179 2.77 3.03 -2.30
N ASN A 180 3.80 3.53 -1.60
CA ASN A 180 3.72 4.65 -0.70
C ASN A 180 4.26 5.94 -1.34
N ALA A 181 4.62 5.94 -2.63
CA ALA A 181 4.98 7.17 -3.33
C ALA A 181 3.79 8.15 -3.27
N PRO A 182 3.96 9.38 -2.77
CA PRO A 182 2.84 10.29 -2.54
C PRO A 182 2.21 10.75 -3.87
N ASP A 183 0.89 10.95 -3.87
CA ASP A 183 0.19 11.67 -4.94
C ASP A 183 0.36 13.19 -4.80
N ALA A 184 -0.13 13.97 -5.77
CA ALA A 184 0.02 15.42 -5.77
C ALA A 184 -0.54 16.09 -4.51
N LYS A 185 -1.69 15.61 -4.00
CA LYS A 185 -2.31 16.16 -2.78
C LYS A 185 -1.55 15.73 -1.53
N GLU A 186 -1.08 14.49 -1.48
CA GLU A 186 -0.25 13.98 -0.38
C GLU A 186 1.08 14.74 -0.29
N ILE A 187 1.68 15.13 -1.42
CA ILE A 187 2.88 15.99 -1.46
C ILE A 187 2.58 17.37 -0.87
N GLU A 188 1.47 18.01 -1.27
CA GLU A 188 1.02 19.29 -0.74
C GLU A 188 0.85 19.23 0.78
N VAL A 189 0.06 18.28 1.27
CA VAL A 189 -0.22 18.11 2.70
C VAL A 189 1.05 17.80 3.48
N LEU A 190 1.90 16.87 3.00
CA LEU A 190 3.16 16.57 3.68
C LEU A 190 4.06 17.81 3.77
N THR A 191 4.13 18.60 2.72
CA THR A 191 4.92 19.84 2.70
C THR A 191 4.43 20.83 3.76
N GLU A 192 3.12 21.00 3.90
CA GLU A 192 2.53 21.88 4.90
C GLU A 192 2.76 21.38 6.33
N LEU A 193 2.53 20.08 6.57
CA LEU A 193 2.72 19.49 7.89
C LEU A 193 4.18 19.54 8.34
N ILE A 194 5.14 19.29 7.44
CA ILE A 194 6.57 19.40 7.75
C ILE A 194 6.93 20.85 8.13
N LYS A 195 6.40 21.84 7.41
CA LYS A 195 6.61 23.26 7.74
C LYS A 195 6.01 23.63 9.09
N ALA A 196 4.87 23.06 9.46
CA ALA A 196 4.23 23.29 10.76
C ALA A 196 4.96 22.61 11.92
N GLY A 197 5.77 21.57 11.66
CA GLY A 197 6.58 20.90 12.67
C GLY A 197 5.73 20.35 13.83
N LYS A 198 6.02 20.78 15.06
CA LYS A 198 5.31 20.34 16.28
C LYS A 198 3.86 20.83 16.35
N ASP A 199 3.52 21.89 15.61
CA ASP A 199 2.16 22.44 15.57
C ASP A 199 1.28 21.78 14.51
N ALA A 200 1.85 20.86 13.71
CA ALA A 200 1.11 20.13 12.69
C ALA A 200 -0.13 19.44 13.28
N LYS A 201 -1.25 19.57 12.56
CA LYS A 201 -2.54 18.95 12.90
C LYS A 201 -3.00 18.10 11.73
N PRO A 202 -3.81 17.05 11.97
CA PRO A 202 -4.43 16.31 10.89
C PRO A 202 -5.21 17.23 9.95
N VAL A 203 -5.14 16.95 8.65
CA VAL A 203 -5.82 17.72 7.59
C VAL A 203 -6.91 16.84 6.98
N GLY A 204 -8.06 17.41 6.68
CA GLY A 204 -9.11 16.70 5.94
C GLY A 204 -9.91 17.60 5.03
N GLU A 205 -10.31 17.07 3.88
CA GLU A 205 -11.03 17.80 2.83
C GLU A 205 -11.94 16.87 2.02
N TYR A 206 -12.95 17.46 1.38
CA TYR A 206 -13.69 16.76 0.34
C TYR A 206 -12.97 16.85 -1.00
N ALA A 207 -12.93 15.75 -1.74
CA ALA A 207 -12.33 15.68 -3.06
C ALA A 207 -13.10 14.71 -3.97
N MET A 208 -12.79 14.74 -5.27
CA MET A 208 -13.27 13.74 -6.22
C MET A 208 -12.18 12.71 -6.50
N MET A 209 -12.48 11.43 -6.26
CA MET A 209 -11.66 10.30 -6.72
C MET A 209 -12.41 9.59 -7.83
N GLY A 210 -12.02 9.89 -9.07
CA GLY A 210 -12.83 9.56 -10.23
C GLY A 210 -14.17 10.29 -10.20
N LYS A 211 -15.27 9.54 -10.25
CA LYS A 211 -16.63 10.09 -10.17
C LYS A 211 -17.20 10.09 -8.74
N GLN A 212 -16.44 9.60 -7.77
CA GLN A 212 -16.92 9.49 -6.39
C GLN A 212 -16.46 10.68 -5.55
N LYS A 213 -17.40 11.34 -4.86
CA LYS A 213 -17.09 12.29 -3.78
C LYS A 213 -16.53 11.52 -2.59
N VAL A 214 -15.36 11.91 -2.11
CA VAL A 214 -14.70 11.32 -0.95
C VAL A 214 -14.36 12.40 0.07
N TYR A 215 -14.27 12.02 1.34
CA TYR A 215 -13.56 12.77 2.36
C TYR A 215 -12.15 12.17 2.50
N ARG A 216 -11.13 12.95 2.16
CA ARG A 216 -9.72 12.60 2.37
C ARG A 216 -9.27 13.12 3.73
N TYR A 217 -8.56 12.29 4.47
CA TYR A 217 -7.99 12.62 5.77
C TYR A 217 -6.53 12.21 5.83
N PHE A 218 -5.69 13.03 6.46
CA PHE A 218 -4.25 12.87 6.52
C PHE A 218 -3.76 13.13 7.95
N ASP A 219 -3.35 12.07 8.63
CA ASP A 219 -2.86 12.15 10.02
C ASP A 219 -1.32 12.01 10.05
N PRO A 220 -0.58 12.99 10.60
CA PRO A 220 0.88 12.93 10.67
C PRO A 220 1.43 11.73 11.43
N ILE A 221 2.47 11.11 10.86
CA ILE A 221 3.25 10.05 11.50
C ILE A 221 4.54 10.66 12.02
N TYR A 222 4.71 10.67 13.34
CA TYR A 222 5.93 11.09 14.00
C TYR A 222 6.84 9.91 14.30
N LEU A 223 8.15 10.15 14.22
CA LEU A 223 9.19 9.24 14.69
C LEU A 223 9.07 9.08 16.20
N MET A 224 9.21 7.83 16.64
CA MET A 224 9.39 7.43 18.03
C MET A 224 10.71 6.67 18.15
N PRO A 225 11.29 6.51 19.36
CA PRO A 225 12.66 6.00 19.51
C PRO A 225 12.96 4.68 18.76
N PRO A 226 12.05 3.67 18.74
CA PRO A 226 12.29 2.44 17.99
C PRO A 226 12.44 2.61 16.47
N CYS A 227 11.88 3.68 15.90
CA CYS A 227 11.95 3.96 14.46
C CYS A 227 13.33 4.50 14.03
N LEU A 228 14.09 5.07 14.98
CA LEU A 228 15.40 5.69 14.71
C LEU A 228 16.47 4.69 14.28
N ALA A 229 16.29 3.39 14.57
CA ALA A 229 17.19 2.35 14.10
C ALA A 229 17.27 2.29 12.55
N CYS A 230 16.18 2.67 11.87
CA CYS A 230 16.09 2.69 10.41
C CYS A 230 16.06 4.11 9.83
N HIS A 231 15.48 5.07 10.54
CA HIS A 231 15.24 6.42 10.02
C HIS A 231 16.15 7.50 10.64
N GLY A 232 16.90 7.15 11.69
CA GLY A 232 17.67 8.09 12.50
C GLY A 232 18.99 8.53 11.88
N LYS A 233 19.92 9.00 12.73
CA LYS A 233 21.26 9.42 12.34
C LYS A 233 22.29 8.28 12.40
N PRO A 234 23.46 8.44 11.74
CA PRO A 234 23.76 9.43 10.71
C PRO A 234 22.99 9.20 9.40
N LYS A 235 22.64 10.30 8.72
CA LYS A 235 22.03 10.26 7.38
C LYS A 235 22.95 9.53 6.40
N GLY A 236 22.37 8.69 5.54
CA GLY A 236 23.11 7.99 4.48
C GLY A 236 23.75 6.68 4.90
N GLU A 237 23.88 6.39 6.20
CA GLU A 237 24.31 5.07 6.67
C GLU A 237 23.25 4.02 6.33
N LEU A 238 23.66 2.84 5.90
CA LEU A 238 22.72 1.75 5.65
C LEU A 238 22.13 1.24 6.96
N ASP A 239 20.82 1.09 6.99
CA ASP A 239 20.14 0.39 8.06
C ASP A 239 20.18 -1.13 7.86
N MET A 240 19.56 -1.83 8.80
CA MET A 240 19.45 -3.30 8.81
C MET A 240 18.74 -3.90 7.59
N LEU A 241 18.02 -3.11 6.79
CA LEU A 241 17.33 -3.52 5.58
C LEU A 241 18.08 -3.10 4.31
N GLY A 242 19.23 -2.44 4.44
CA GLY A 242 20.02 -1.93 3.34
C GLY A 242 19.50 -0.62 2.74
N PHE A 243 18.57 0.07 3.41
CA PHE A 243 18.17 1.42 3.02
C PHE A 243 19.07 2.44 3.72
N GLN A 244 19.38 3.54 3.03
CA GLN A 244 20.02 4.67 3.68
C GLN A 244 19.08 5.26 4.73
N LYS A 245 19.59 5.48 5.94
CA LYS A 245 18.91 6.21 6.99
C LYS A 245 18.67 7.65 6.57
N ASP A 246 17.54 8.20 7.00
CA ASP A 246 17.11 9.54 6.61
C ASP A 246 17.84 10.66 7.35
N GLY A 247 18.37 10.37 8.55
CA GLY A 247 19.01 11.36 9.42
C GLY A 247 18.05 12.08 10.36
N PHE A 248 16.83 11.58 10.53
CA PHE A 248 15.81 12.20 11.37
C PHE A 248 16.10 12.03 12.87
N GLU A 249 15.41 12.81 13.68
CA GLU A 249 15.42 12.78 15.15
C GLU A 249 14.08 12.29 15.71
N ASP A 250 14.07 12.01 17.02
CA ASP A 250 12.83 11.66 17.73
C ASP A 250 11.82 12.81 17.62
N GLY A 251 10.56 12.48 17.30
CA GLY A 251 9.50 13.46 17.09
C GLY A 251 9.48 14.12 15.70
N ASP A 252 10.39 13.81 14.79
CA ASP A 252 10.31 14.30 13.41
C ASP A 252 9.10 13.67 12.68
N LEU A 253 8.42 14.47 11.84
CA LEU A 253 7.34 14.01 11.00
C LEU A 253 7.91 13.31 9.75
N ILE A 254 7.57 12.04 9.56
CA ILE A 254 8.12 11.21 8.48
C ILE A 254 7.12 10.85 7.38
N GLY A 255 5.83 11.04 7.62
CA GLY A 255 4.78 10.73 6.67
C GLY A 255 3.41 11.04 7.22
N VAL A 256 2.37 10.54 6.56
CA VAL A 256 0.99 10.57 7.04
C VAL A 256 0.33 9.20 6.85
N ILE A 257 -0.68 8.90 7.66
CA ILE A 257 -1.70 7.92 7.29
C ILE A 257 -2.76 8.69 6.48
N SER A 258 -2.90 8.34 5.20
CA SER A 258 -3.92 8.90 4.33
C SER A 258 -5.10 7.93 4.21
N VAL A 259 -6.32 8.44 4.36
CA VAL A 259 -7.57 7.68 4.18
C VAL A 259 -8.50 8.47 3.27
N ALA A 260 -9.16 7.79 2.33
CA ALA A 260 -10.23 8.36 1.52
C ALA A 260 -11.52 7.57 1.69
N VAL A 261 -12.49 8.18 2.39
CA VAL A 261 -13.80 7.60 2.69
C VAL A 261 -14.82 8.12 1.68
N PRO A 262 -15.51 7.27 0.90
CA PRO A 262 -16.50 7.71 -0.05
C PRO A 262 -17.81 8.10 0.64
N VAL A 263 -18.41 9.17 0.12
CA VAL A 263 -19.66 9.74 0.64
C VAL A 263 -20.83 9.27 -0.23
N LYS A 264 -22.00 9.03 0.36
CA LYS A 264 -23.22 8.79 -0.41
C LYS A 264 -23.58 10.01 -1.26
N GLU A 265 -24.25 9.75 -2.38
CA GLU A 265 -24.81 10.80 -3.24
C GLU A 265 -26.03 11.45 -2.58
#